data_AF-A0A3B9LB58-F1
#
_entry.id   AF-A0A3B9LB58-F1
#
_cell.length_a   1.000
_cell.length_b   1.000
_cell.length_c   1.000
_cell.angle_alpha   90.00
_cell.angle_beta   90.00
_cell.angle_gamma   90.00
#
_symmetry.space_group_name_H-M   'P 1'
#
loop_
_entity.id
_entity.type
_entity.pdbx_description
1 polymer ?
#
loop_
_entity_poly.entity_id
_entity_poly.type
_entity_poly.pdbx_seq_one_letter_code
_entity_poly.pdbx_strand_id
1 'polypeptide(L)' 'GPKSALRMAYHLLQRDRKGAGTLALALNSALETIGHCQLCNNFSEQAICPLCSSEKREPSML' A
#
# COMPACT_ATOMS: atom_id res chain seq x y z
N GLY A 1 8.51 13.21 10.53
CA GLY A 1 9.59 14.21 10.44
C GLY A 1 10.95 13.55 10.35
N PRO A 2 12.01 14.29 9.98
CA PRO A 2 13.34 13.74 9.65
C PRO A 2 13.99 12.94 10.79
N LYS A 3 13.86 13.40 12.04
CA LYS A 3 14.37 12.69 13.23
C LYS A 3 13.73 11.30 13.43
N SER A 4 12.44 11.17 13.13
CA SER A 4 11.72 9.89 13.23
C SER A 4 12.12 8.95 12.09
N ALA A 5 12.24 9.47 10.86
CA ALA A 5 12.66 8.69 9.70
C ALA A 5 14.07 8.11 9.87
N LEU A 6 15.02 8.92 10.36
CA LEU A 6 16.39 8.46 10.63
C LEU A 6 16.42 7.32 11.67
N ARG A 7 15.60 7.43 12.72
CA ARG A 7 15.49 6.40 13.75
C ARG A 7 14.96 5.08 13.18
N MET A 8 13.95 5.15 12.31
CA MET A 8 13.41 3.98 11.62
C MET A 8 14.48 3.32 10.73
N ALA A 9 15.22 4.12 9.96
CA ALA A 9 16.29 3.63 9.10
C ALA A 9 17.38 2.90 9.90
N TYR A 10 17.85 3.48 11.02
CA TYR A 10 18.84 2.82 11.86
C TYR A 10 18.30 1.56 12.54
N HIS A 11 17.03 1.55 12.94
CA HIS A 11 16.42 0.35 13.51
C HIS A 11 16.45 -0.82 12.51
N LEU A 12 16.03 -0.58 11.26
CA LEU A 12 16.07 -1.58 10.20
C LEU A 12 17.50 -2.06 9.91
N LEU A 13 18.47 -1.16 9.84
CA LEU A 13 19.86 -1.52 9.51
C LEU A 13 20.60 -2.28 10.63
N GLN A 14 20.31 -1.97 11.89
CA GLN A 14 21.06 -2.49 13.04
C GLN A 14 20.36 -3.64 13.73
N ARG A 15 19.02 -3.66 13.75
CA ARG A 15 18.24 -4.61 14.54
C ARG A 15 17.36 -5.52 13.71
N ASP A 16 16.95 -5.11 12.51
CA ASP A 16 16.01 -5.88 11.69
C ASP A 16 16.36 -5.86 10.19
N ARG A 17 17.54 -6.40 9.85
CA ARG A 17 17.98 -6.47 8.45
C ARG A 17 17.10 -7.36 7.58
N LYS A 18 16.56 -8.44 8.16
CA LYS A 18 15.64 -9.34 7.43
C LYS A 18 14.33 -8.63 7.14
N GLY A 19 13.73 -7.97 8.12
CA GLY A 19 12.52 -7.17 7.94
C GLY A 19 12.73 -6.02 6.97
N ALA A 20 13.91 -5.39 6.97
CA ALA A 20 14.27 -4.38 5.97
C ALA A 20 14.20 -4.93 4.53
N GLY A 21 14.71 -6.13 4.30
CA GLY A 21 14.63 -6.81 3.00
C GLY A 21 13.19 -7.15 2.61
N THR A 22 12.41 -7.71 3.54
CA THR A 22 10.98 -8.00 3.30
C THR A 22 10.19 -6.74 2.98
N LEU A 23 10.44 -5.64 3.69
CA LEU A 23 9.79 -4.36 3.44
C LEU A 23 10.13 -3.81 2.06
N ALA A 24 11.41 -3.88 1.65
CA ALA A 24 11.83 -3.43 0.32
C ALA A 24 11.14 -4.22 -0.80
N LEU A 25 11.06 -5.55 -0.67
CA LEU A 25 10.35 -6.40 -1.63
C LEU A 25 8.84 -6.11 -1.68
N ALA A 26 8.21 -5.93 -0.52
CA ALA A 26 6.79 -5.60 -0.45
C ALA A 26 6.48 -4.24 -1.11
N LEU A 27 7.34 -3.24 -0.90
CA LEU A 27 7.22 -1.94 -1.55
C LEU A 27 7.37 -2.04 -3.07
N ASN A 28 8.38 -2.77 -3.56
CA ASN A 28 8.56 -2.97 -4.99
C ASN A 28 7.35 -3.67 -5.62
N SER A 29 6.87 -4.77 -5.00
CA SER A 29 5.69 -5.47 -5.48
C SER A 29 4.46 -4.55 -5.53
N ALA A 30 4.24 -3.75 -4.48
CA ALA A 30 3.13 -2.82 -4.41
C ALA A 30 3.20 -1.75 -5.53
N LEU A 31 4.39 -1.25 -5.85
CA LEU A 31 4.57 -0.28 -6.94
C LEU A 31 4.24 -0.87 -8.32
N GLU A 32 4.40 -2.19 -8.51
CA GLU A 32 4.09 -2.89 -9.75
C GLU A 32 2.63 -3.31 -9.85
N THR A 33 2.00 -3.69 -8.73
CA THR A 33 0.66 -4.30 -8.72
C THR A 33 -0.46 -3.32 -8.37
N ILE A 34 -0.17 -2.30 -7.55
CA ILE A 34 -1.20 -1.36 -7.11
C ILE A 34 -1.43 -0.31 -8.19
N GLY A 35 -2.65 -0.29 -8.70
CA GLY A 35 -3.18 0.76 -9.55
C GLY A 35 -4.31 1.52 -8.87
N HIS A 36 -5.11 2.19 -9.69
CA HIS A 36 -6.31 2.88 -9.24
C HIS A 36 -7.57 2.16 -9.74
N CYS A 37 -8.57 2.07 -8.88
CA CYS A 37 -9.90 1.62 -9.23
C CYS A 37 -10.52 2.55 -10.28
N GLN A 38 -11.06 1.98 -11.36
CA GLN A 38 -11.68 2.73 -12.46
C GLN A 38 -12.94 3.50 -12.05
N LEU A 39 -13.59 3.15 -10.93
CA LEU A 39 -14.84 3.77 -10.49
C LEU A 39 -14.68 4.82 -9.39
N CYS A 40 -13.74 4.63 -8.46
CA CYS A 40 -13.58 5.52 -7.29
C CYS A 40 -12.17 6.08 -7.12
N ASN A 41 -11.24 5.76 -8.02
CA ASN A 41 -9.84 6.18 -7.98
C ASN A 41 -9.06 5.76 -6.72
N ASN A 42 -9.62 4.89 -5.87
CA ASN A 42 -8.91 4.35 -4.72
C ASN A 42 -7.83 3.34 -5.16
N PHE A 43 -6.80 3.13 -4.34
CA PHE A 43 -5.78 2.13 -4.61
C PHE A 43 -6.35 0.71 -4.58
N SER A 44 -5.96 -0.09 -5.57
CA SER A 44 -6.46 -1.45 -5.75
C SER A 44 -5.49 -2.25 -6.63
N GLU A 45 -5.34 -3.54 -6.34
CA GLU A 45 -4.63 -4.49 -7.21
C GLU A 45 -5.50 -4.98 -8.38
N GLN A 46 -6.80 -4.62 -8.37
CA GLN A 46 -7.78 -4.95 -9.39
C GLN A 46 -8.31 -3.69 -10.07
N ALA A 47 -8.73 -3.81 -11.34
CA ALA A 47 -9.32 -2.70 -12.11
C ALA A 47 -10.55 -2.08 -11.42
N ILE A 48 -11.36 -2.90 -10.75
CA ILE A 48 -12.46 -2.45 -9.88
C ILE A 48 -12.17 -2.98 -8.48
N CYS A 49 -12.12 -2.09 -7.48
CA CYS A 49 -11.79 -2.50 -6.12
C CYS A 49 -12.91 -3.34 -5.47
N PRO A 50 -12.61 -4.15 -4.44
CA PRO A 50 -13.60 -5.00 -3.77
C PRO A 50 -14.82 -4.26 -3.22
N LEU A 51 -14.64 -3.00 -2.83
CA LEU A 51 -15.74 -2.14 -2.40
C LEU A 51 -16.66 -1.81 -3.57
N CYS A 52 -16.10 -1.46 -4.72
CA CYS A 52 -16.84 -1.09 -5.93
C CYS A 52 -17.50 -2.28 -6.63
N SER A 53 -16.91 -3.48 -6.53
CA SER A 53 -17.50 -4.71 -7.07
C SER A 53 -18.60 -5.28 -6.16
N SER A 54 -18.72 -4.80 -4.93
CA SER A 54 -19.72 -5.28 -3.97
C SER A 54 -21.10 -4.70 -4.28
N GLU A 55 -22.10 -5.57 -4.38
CA GLU A 55 -23.51 -5.20 -4.53
C GLU A 55 -24.06 -4.39 -3.35
N LYS A 56 -23.36 -4.38 -2.21
CA LYS A 56 -23.72 -3.59 -1.03
C LYS A 56 -23.31 -2.13 -1.14
N ARG A 57 -22.48 -1.76 -2.12
CA ARG A 57 -22.07 -0.38 -2.32
C ARG A 57 -23.17 0.36 -3.06
N GLU A 58 -23.87 1.25 -2.35
CA GLU A 58 -24.79 2.17 -2.99
C GLU A 58 -24.03 3.26 -3.76
N PRO A 59 -24.15 3.34 -5.10
CA PRO A 59 -23.44 4.33 -5.90
C PRO A 59 -23.87 5.78 -5.62
N SER A 60 -25.04 5.96 -4.98
CA SER A 60 -25.68 7.24 -4.69
C SER A 60 -25.15 7.93 -3.42
N MET A 61 -24.39 7.23 -2.58
CA MET A 61 -23.71 7.83 -1.42
C MET A 61 -22.22 8.01 -1.76
N LEU A 62 -21.88 9.23 -2.19
CA LEU A 62 -20.50 9.66 -2.46
C LEU A 62 -19.88 10.31 -1.21
#